data_AF-A0A2K1QGC6-F1
#
_entry.id   AF-A0A2K1QGC6-F1
#
_cell.length_a   1.000
_cell.length_b   1.000
_cell.length_c   1.000
_cell.angle_alpha   90.00
_cell.angle_beta   90.00
_cell.angle_gamma   90.00
#
_symmetry.space_group_name_H-M   'P 1'
#
loop_
_entity.id
_entity.type
_entity.pdbx_description
1 polymer ?
#
loop_
_entity_poly.entity_id
_entity_poly.type
_entity_poly.pdbx_seq_one_letter_code
_entity_poly.pdbx_strand_id
1 'polypeptide(L)'
;MPTTGTPQTWTLLFKYQTSTILLHAARDQTFTSLKSDLLSALRATSRDDHFAGLPIPSDPSEVHLGKPLDAADLSKGWETVEPTEEDEEMEEAMEQLDGARGKGKGRAAKKSSGLDCPAGAGLRDGSVLAFRFGMDSEWEVQVPTFDDYLEEPAAELPG
;
A
#
# COMPACT_ATOMS: atom_id res chain seq x y z
N MET A 1 7.33 33.77 20.10
CA MET A 1 6.43 33.32 19.02
C MET A 1 6.77 31.87 18.71
N PRO A 2 5.97 30.87 19.10
CA PRO A 2 6.17 29.52 18.57
C PRO A 2 5.87 29.56 17.07
N THR A 3 6.84 29.23 16.23
CA THR A 3 6.62 29.06 14.80
C THR A 3 5.84 27.78 14.59
N THR A 4 4.57 27.89 14.20
CA THR A 4 3.76 26.75 13.78
C THR A 4 4.49 26.04 12.65
N GLY A 5 4.96 24.81 12.91
CA GLY A 5 5.58 23.98 11.88
C GLY A 5 4.56 23.71 10.78
N THR A 6 4.94 23.94 9.53
CA THR A 6 4.10 23.62 8.37
C THR A 6 3.91 22.10 8.35
N PRO A 7 2.67 21.58 8.28
CA PRO A 7 2.46 20.15 8.16
C PRO A 7 3.11 19.68 6.85
N GLN A 8 4.10 18.81 6.96
CA GLN A 8 4.80 18.28 5.80
C GLN A 8 3.91 17.20 5.18
N THR A 9 3.23 17.53 4.08
CA THR A 9 2.43 16.58 3.31
C THR A 9 3.32 15.77 2.39
N TRP A 10 3.09 14.46 2.32
CA TRP A 10 3.74 13.54 1.39
C TRP A 10 2.81 13.17 0.26
N THR A 11 3.39 12.95 -0.91
CA THR A 11 2.72 12.44 -2.11
C THR A 11 2.93 10.93 -2.17
N LEU A 12 1.87 10.15 -2.04
CA LEU A 12 1.91 8.69 -2.14
C LEU A 12 1.25 8.24 -3.44
N LEU A 13 1.89 7.27 -4.12
CA LEU A 13 1.44 6.74 -5.39
C LEU A 13 0.87 5.34 -5.19
N PHE A 14 -0.45 5.19 -5.32
CA PHE A 14 -1.18 3.94 -5.19
C PHE A 14 -1.36 3.29 -6.55
N LYS A 15 -0.79 2.10 -6.74
CA LYS A 15 -0.84 1.35 -7.98
C LYS A 15 -1.79 0.17 -7.91
N TYR A 16 -2.54 -0.01 -8.99
CA TYR A 16 -3.34 -1.20 -9.27
C TYR A 16 -3.45 -1.38 -10.78
N GLN A 17 -3.09 -2.55 -11.29
CA GLN A 17 -2.87 -2.86 -12.69
C GLN A 17 -2.04 -1.76 -13.38
N THR A 18 -2.57 -1.08 -14.39
CA THR A 18 -1.96 0.05 -15.09
C THR A 18 -2.28 1.41 -14.47
N SER A 19 -3.18 1.46 -13.51
CA SER A 19 -3.68 2.69 -12.90
C SER A 19 -2.80 3.12 -11.74
N THR A 20 -2.57 4.43 -11.63
CA THR A 20 -1.86 5.05 -10.51
C THR A 20 -2.67 6.21 -9.96
N ILE A 21 -3.01 6.15 -8.68
CA ILE A 21 -3.75 7.18 -7.95
C ILE A 21 -2.77 7.90 -7.03
N LEU A 22 -2.81 9.22 -7.04
CA LEU A 22 -1.92 10.06 -6.25
C LEU A 22 -2.73 10.70 -5.12
N LEU A 23 -2.30 10.49 -3.88
CA LEU A 23 -2.89 11.12 -2.70
C LEU A 23 -1.86 11.93 -1.93
N HIS A 24 -2.29 13.07 -1.42
CA HIS A 24 -1.54 13.83 -0.44
C HIS A 24 -1.92 13.34 0.96
N ALA A 25 -0.94 12.83 1.69
CA ALA A 25 -1.12 12.28 3.02
C ALA A 25 -0.25 13.02 4.04
N ALA A 26 -0.71 13.11 5.29
CA ALA A 26 0.17 13.55 6.38
C ALA A 26 1.11 12.42 6.81
N ARG A 27 2.29 12.76 7.33
CA ARG A 27 3.31 11.79 7.73
C ARG A 27 2.86 10.86 8.86
N ASP A 28 2.00 11.39 9.72
CA ASP A 28 1.40 10.80 10.91
C ASP A 28 -0.06 10.37 10.70
N GLN A 29 -0.56 10.43 9.47
CA GLN A 29 -1.89 9.94 9.13
C GLN A 29 -1.94 8.41 9.29
N THR A 30 -3.04 7.87 9.82
CA THR A 30 -3.22 6.41 9.96
C THR A 30 -3.53 5.75 8.63
N PHE A 31 -3.21 4.45 8.50
CA PHE A 31 -3.55 3.71 7.28
C PHE A 31 -5.06 3.60 7.08
N THR A 32 -5.84 3.48 8.15
CA THR A 32 -7.31 3.49 8.09
C THR A 32 -7.84 4.78 7.45
N SER A 33 -7.32 5.94 7.83
CA SER A 33 -7.72 7.21 7.21
C SER A 33 -7.24 7.32 5.76
N LEU A 34 -6.04 6.82 5.46
CA LEU A 34 -5.49 6.81 4.11
C LEU A 34 -6.33 5.96 3.15
N LYS A 35 -6.85 4.82 3.63
CA LYS A 35 -7.77 3.98 2.87
C LYS A 35 -9.12 4.63 2.64
N SER A 36 -9.67 5.32 3.64
CA SER A 36 -10.92 6.07 3.43
C SER A 36 -10.74 7.18 2.40
N ASP A 37 -9.59 7.86 2.39
CA ASP A 37 -9.26 8.88 1.40
C ASP A 37 -9.09 8.25 0.01
N LEU A 38 -8.44 7.09 -0.08
CA LEU A 38 -8.30 6.33 -1.31
C LEU A 38 -9.66 5.88 -1.87
N LEU A 39 -10.54 5.34 -1.05
CA LEU A 39 -11.90 4.96 -1.47
C LEU A 39 -12.72 6.17 -1.92
N SER A 40 -12.61 7.28 -1.21
CA SER A 40 -13.25 8.54 -1.59
C SER A 40 -12.75 9.02 -2.97
N ALA A 41 -11.44 8.97 -3.19
CA ALA A 41 -10.83 9.33 -4.48
C ALA A 41 -11.24 8.36 -5.61
N LEU A 42 -11.28 7.05 -5.33
CA LEU A 42 -11.74 6.02 -6.26
C LEU A 42 -13.19 6.24 -6.70
N ARG A 43 -14.10 6.52 -5.75
CA ARG A 43 -15.50 6.83 -6.05
C ARG A 43 -15.68 8.16 -6.75
N ALA A 44 -14.86 9.16 -6.43
CA ALA A 44 -14.89 10.45 -7.12
C ALA A 44 -14.41 10.36 -8.58
N THR A 45 -13.56 9.37 -8.90
CA THR A 45 -13.00 9.15 -10.24
C THR A 45 -13.76 8.11 -11.06
N SER A 46 -14.49 7.21 -10.40
CA SER A 46 -15.26 6.13 -11.03
C SER A 46 -16.74 6.49 -11.11
N ARG A 47 -17.36 6.37 -12.28
CA ARG A 47 -18.74 6.83 -12.51
C ARG A 47 -19.79 5.78 -12.11
N ASP A 48 -19.39 4.53 -12.01
CA ASP A 48 -20.21 3.34 -11.87
C ASP A 48 -19.92 2.55 -10.58
N ASP A 49 -19.23 3.17 -9.60
CA ASP A 49 -18.78 2.52 -8.37
C ASP A 49 -17.90 1.27 -8.59
N HIS A 50 -17.29 1.15 -9.78
CA HIS A 50 -16.32 0.09 -10.11
C HIS A 50 -14.97 0.72 -10.43
N PHE A 51 -13.91 0.06 -9.99
CA PHE A 51 -12.54 0.41 -10.33
C PHE A 51 -11.88 -0.80 -10.97
N ALA A 52 -11.36 -0.62 -12.19
CA ALA A 52 -10.75 -1.69 -12.99
C ALA A 52 -11.64 -2.96 -13.13
N GLY A 53 -12.97 -2.77 -13.19
CA GLY A 53 -13.94 -3.86 -13.31
C GLY A 53 -14.31 -4.55 -12.00
N LEU A 54 -13.68 -4.19 -10.87
CA LEU A 54 -14.06 -4.65 -9.54
C LEU A 54 -14.97 -3.63 -8.84
N PRO A 55 -15.97 -4.07 -8.06
CA PRO A 55 -16.77 -3.17 -7.25
C PRO A 55 -15.89 -2.51 -6.19
N ILE A 56 -16.01 -1.19 -6.03
CA ILE A 56 -15.29 -0.45 -4.99
C ILE A 56 -15.92 -0.81 -3.64
N PRO A 57 -15.15 -1.35 -2.67
CA PRO A 57 -15.71 -1.75 -1.39
C PRO A 57 -16.28 -0.57 -0.60
N SER A 58 -17.27 -0.85 0.23
CA SER A 58 -17.87 0.16 1.10
C SER A 58 -17.01 0.45 2.31
N ASP A 59 -16.37 -0.61 2.84
CA ASP A 59 -15.59 -0.57 4.06
C ASP A 59 -14.09 -0.40 3.76
N PRO A 60 -13.38 0.51 4.46
CA PRO A 60 -11.95 0.69 4.27
C PRO A 60 -11.13 -0.55 4.69
N SER A 61 -11.63 -1.43 5.57
CA SER A 61 -10.88 -2.61 6.02
C SER A 61 -10.69 -3.65 4.91
N GLU A 62 -11.58 -3.63 3.89
CA GLU A 62 -11.48 -4.49 2.71
C GLU A 62 -10.36 -4.05 1.74
N VAL A 63 -9.80 -2.85 1.93
CA VAL A 63 -8.65 -2.38 1.15
C VAL A 63 -7.38 -2.77 1.88
N HIS A 64 -6.44 -3.39 1.20
CA HIS A 64 -5.12 -3.69 1.76
C HIS A 64 -4.03 -2.94 1.03
N LEU A 65 -3.03 -2.48 1.77
CA LEU A 65 -1.90 -1.72 1.23
C LEU A 65 -0.61 -2.55 1.29
N GLY A 66 0.17 -2.50 0.21
CA GLY A 66 1.44 -3.20 0.08
C GLY A 66 2.55 -2.23 -0.30
N LYS A 67 3.70 -2.29 0.38
CA LYS A 67 4.92 -1.61 -0.05
C LYS A 67 5.72 -2.54 -0.96
N PRO A 68 6.46 -2.02 -1.95
CA PRO A 68 7.29 -2.86 -2.79
C PRO A 68 8.42 -3.49 -1.96
N LEU A 69 8.73 -4.76 -2.23
CA LEU A 69 9.91 -5.42 -1.65
C LEU A 69 11.21 -4.76 -2.12
N ASP A 70 11.22 -4.24 -3.35
CA ASP A 70 12.30 -3.43 -3.90
C ASP A 70 11.72 -2.22 -4.65
N ALA A 71 11.99 -1.01 -4.15
CA ALA A 71 11.53 0.22 -4.77
C ALA A 71 12.16 0.49 -6.14
N ALA A 72 13.30 -0.13 -6.46
CA ALA A 72 13.93 -0.06 -7.78
C ALA A 72 13.33 -1.08 -8.76
N ASP A 73 12.67 -2.12 -8.27
CA ASP A 73 12.14 -3.21 -9.07
C ASP A 73 10.83 -3.75 -8.49
N LEU A 74 9.72 -3.17 -8.99
CA LEU A 74 8.36 -3.53 -8.54
C LEU A 74 7.95 -4.96 -8.95
N SER A 75 8.73 -5.65 -9.81
CA SER A 75 8.46 -7.04 -10.19
C SER A 75 8.82 -8.04 -9.09
N LYS A 76 9.64 -7.64 -8.11
CA LYS A 76 10.07 -8.51 -6.99
C LYS A 76 8.95 -8.79 -5.99
N GLY A 77 7.80 -8.14 -6.12
CA GLY A 77 6.62 -8.35 -5.29
C GLY A 77 6.43 -7.29 -4.22
N TRP A 78 5.44 -7.53 -3.37
CA TRP A 78 4.90 -6.56 -2.42
C TRP A 78 4.77 -7.17 -1.02
N GLU A 79 5.07 -6.38 0.00
CA GLU A 79 4.90 -6.72 1.41
C GLU A 79 3.75 -5.88 1.99
N THR A 80 2.78 -6.52 2.63
CA THR A 80 1.68 -5.83 3.34
C THR A 80 2.25 -4.90 4.40
N VAL A 81 1.80 -3.64 4.41
CA VAL A 81 2.28 -2.62 5.37
C VAL A 81 1.52 -2.61 6.69
N GLU A 82 0.42 -3.33 6.73
CA GLU A 82 -0.55 -3.32 7.82
C GLU A 82 -0.35 -4.54 8.72
N PRO A 83 -0.55 -4.40 10.04
CA PRO A 83 -0.60 -5.55 10.92
C PRO A 83 -1.75 -6.46 10.48
N THR A 84 -1.46 -7.75 10.30
CA THR A 84 -2.52 -8.75 10.13
C THR A 84 -3.04 -9.18 11.50
N GLU A 85 -4.25 -9.75 11.57
CA GLU A 85 -4.77 -10.34 12.81
C GLU A 85 -3.78 -11.37 13.40
N GLU A 86 -3.06 -12.11 12.55
CA GLU A 86 -1.99 -13.02 12.97
C GLU A 86 -0.77 -12.30 13.59
N ASP A 87 -0.42 -11.11 13.09
CA ASP A 87 0.65 -10.29 13.66
C ASP A 87 0.22 -9.75 15.04
N GLU A 88 -1.06 -9.38 15.22
CA GLU A 88 -1.63 -8.93 16.50
C GLU A 88 -1.67 -10.08 17.52
N GLU A 89 -2.18 -11.26 17.16
CA GLU A 89 -2.21 -12.45 18.03
C GLU A 89 -0.80 -12.87 18.47
N MET A 90 0.19 -12.76 17.56
CA MET A 90 1.58 -13.08 17.86
C MET A 90 2.24 -12.03 18.77
N GLU A 91 1.90 -10.75 18.62
CA GLU A 91 2.36 -9.67 19.51
C GLU A 91 1.79 -9.85 20.92
N GLU A 92 0.48 -10.12 21.04
CA GLU A 92 -0.16 -10.44 22.32
C GLU A 92 0.47 -11.69 22.98
N ALA A 93 0.81 -12.71 22.19
CA ALA A 93 1.50 -13.90 22.68
C ALA A 93 2.95 -13.60 23.13
N MET A 94 3.66 -12.68 22.46
CA MET A 94 5.01 -12.28 22.86
C MET A 94 5.02 -11.37 24.09
N GLU A 95 4.07 -10.45 24.22
CA GLU A 95 3.91 -9.61 25.42
C GLU A 95 3.64 -10.46 26.68
N GLN A 96 2.96 -11.60 26.52
CA GLN A 96 2.75 -12.58 27.60
C GLN A 96 4.01 -13.39 27.94
N LEU A 97 5.04 -13.39 27.09
CA LEU A 97 6.28 -14.17 27.25
C LEU A 97 7.50 -13.33 27.71
N ASP A 98 7.38 -12.00 27.83
CA ASP A 98 8.46 -11.07 28.22
C ASP A 98 8.79 -11.10 29.74
N GLY A 99 8.76 -12.29 30.32
CA GLY A 99 9.32 -12.62 31.63
C GLY A 99 10.69 -13.33 31.58
N ALA A 100 11.23 -13.67 30.40
CA ALA A 100 12.44 -14.48 30.29
C ALA A 100 13.55 -13.84 29.44
N ARG A 101 14.44 -13.12 30.13
CA ARG A 101 15.67 -12.50 29.60
C ARG A 101 16.68 -13.57 29.14
N GLY A 102 16.64 -13.95 27.86
CA GLY A 102 17.58 -14.89 27.22
C GLY A 102 18.55 -14.22 26.25
N LYS A 103 19.84 -14.22 26.58
CA LYS A 103 20.94 -13.66 25.77
C LYS A 103 21.27 -14.61 24.60
N GLY A 104 20.64 -14.41 23.44
CA GLY A 104 20.85 -15.22 22.23
C GLY A 104 21.03 -14.36 20.98
N LYS A 105 22.22 -14.43 20.38
CA LYS A 105 22.54 -13.86 19.06
C LYS A 105 21.66 -14.51 17.98
N GLY A 106 21.09 -13.69 17.10
CA GLY A 106 20.39 -14.15 15.89
C GLY A 106 18.87 -14.06 15.97
N ARG A 107 18.31 -12.95 16.44
CA ARG A 107 16.95 -12.57 16.03
C ARG A 107 17.11 -11.59 14.87
N ALA A 108 16.65 -12.00 13.68
CA ALA A 108 16.19 -11.08 12.65
C ALA A 108 15.03 -10.30 13.28
N ALA A 109 15.42 -9.33 14.11
CA ALA A 109 14.52 -8.56 14.92
C ALA A 109 13.94 -7.46 14.03
N LYS A 110 12.62 -7.30 14.19
CA LYS A 110 11.86 -6.07 13.91
C LYS A 110 11.25 -5.98 12.50
N LYS A 111 10.27 -6.85 12.22
CA LYS A 111 8.99 -6.32 11.74
C LYS A 111 8.51 -5.38 12.85
N SER A 112 8.75 -4.08 12.69
CA SER A 112 8.15 -3.10 13.58
C SER A 112 6.66 -3.06 13.28
N SER A 113 5.86 -3.69 14.14
CA SER A 113 4.46 -3.39 14.46
C SER A 113 4.27 -1.94 14.97
N GLY A 114 5.09 -1.00 14.49
CA GLY A 114 5.55 0.09 15.34
C GLY A 114 4.85 1.41 15.15
N LEU A 115 4.18 1.68 14.02
CA LEU A 115 3.51 2.96 13.78
C LEU A 115 2.56 2.77 12.60
N ASP A 116 1.25 2.70 12.89
CA ASP A 116 0.14 2.81 11.95
C ASP A 116 0.14 4.21 11.30
N CYS A 117 1.16 4.48 10.49
CA CYS A 117 1.29 5.68 9.67
C CYS A 117 2.35 5.50 8.57
N PRO A 118 2.31 6.29 7.49
CA PRO A 118 3.28 6.22 6.41
C PRO A 118 4.73 6.33 6.88
N ALA A 119 5.04 7.27 7.78
CA ALA A 119 6.40 7.44 8.29
C ALA A 119 6.85 6.22 9.12
N GLY A 120 5.91 5.59 9.82
CA GLY A 120 6.09 4.40 10.62
C GLY A 120 6.46 3.16 9.83
N ALA A 121 5.78 2.97 8.70
CA ALA A 121 6.05 1.89 7.75
C ALA A 121 7.32 2.11 6.91
N GLY A 122 8.06 3.20 7.15
CA GLY A 122 9.27 3.54 6.40
C GLY A 122 9.02 4.17 5.03
N LEU A 123 7.78 4.61 4.75
CA LEU A 123 7.45 5.35 3.53
C LEU A 123 8.02 6.78 3.60
N ARG A 124 8.13 7.40 2.44
CA ARG A 124 8.62 8.77 2.24
C ARG A 124 7.78 9.46 1.18
N ASP A 125 8.03 10.75 0.99
CA ASP A 125 7.47 11.49 -0.13
C ASP A 125 7.84 10.83 -1.47
N GLY A 126 6.86 10.60 -2.33
CA GLY A 126 7.01 9.89 -3.59
C GLY A 126 7.04 8.35 -3.49
N SER A 127 6.76 7.77 -2.32
CA SER A 127 6.69 6.31 -2.18
C SER A 127 5.54 5.71 -2.98
N VAL A 128 5.82 4.56 -3.59
CA VAL A 128 4.85 3.73 -4.31
C VAL A 128 4.29 2.67 -3.37
N LEU A 129 2.97 2.48 -3.44
CA LEU A 129 2.22 1.45 -2.74
C LEU A 129 1.37 0.71 -3.76
N ALA A 130 1.22 -0.60 -3.59
CA ALA A 130 0.13 -1.35 -4.21
C ALA A 130 -1.09 -1.28 -3.30
N PHE A 131 -2.28 -1.35 -3.90
CA PHE A 131 -3.52 -1.61 -3.16
C PHE A 131 -4.27 -2.77 -3.80
N ARG A 132 -5.12 -3.44 -3.03
CA ARG A 132 -6.03 -4.50 -3.51
C ARG A 132 -7.32 -4.48 -2.71
N PHE A 133 -8.38 -5.06 -3.27
CA PHE A 133 -9.64 -5.31 -2.57
C PHE A 133 -9.70 -6.77 -2.14
N GLY A 134 -9.88 -7.03 -0.85
CA GLY A 134 -9.88 -8.36 -0.24
C GLY A 134 -8.49 -8.92 0.06
N MET A 135 -8.43 -9.79 1.07
CA MET A 135 -7.21 -10.39 1.60
C MET A 135 -6.62 -11.51 0.70
N ASP A 136 -7.48 -12.20 -0.05
CA ASP A 136 -7.10 -13.32 -0.93
C ASP A 136 -6.68 -12.90 -2.34
N SER A 137 -6.86 -11.63 -2.71
CA SER A 137 -6.56 -11.12 -4.05
C SER A 137 -5.06 -10.93 -4.25
N GLU A 138 -4.48 -11.32 -5.38
CA GLU A 138 -3.05 -11.07 -5.63
C GLU A 138 -2.75 -9.56 -5.83
N TRP A 139 -1.50 -9.16 -5.64
CA TRP A 139 -1.07 -7.79 -5.93
C TRP A 139 -0.97 -7.59 -7.45
N GLU A 140 -2.05 -7.13 -8.05
CA GLU A 140 -2.10 -6.80 -9.46
C GLU A 140 -1.43 -5.44 -9.68
N VAL A 141 -0.12 -5.41 -9.93
CA VAL A 141 0.56 -4.18 -10.38
C VAL A 141 1.32 -4.48 -11.66
N GLN A 142 0.96 -3.77 -12.73
CA GLN A 142 1.63 -3.89 -14.01
C GLN A 142 2.66 -2.77 -14.15
N VAL A 143 3.91 -3.16 -14.37
CA VAL A 143 4.97 -2.23 -14.74
C VAL A 143 4.97 -2.17 -16.26
N PRO A 144 4.51 -1.06 -16.87
CA PRO A 144 4.53 -0.95 -18.33
C PRO A 144 5.97 -1.05 -18.81
N THR A 145 6.21 -1.96 -19.75
CA THR A 145 7.48 -2.12 -20.43
C THR A 145 7.42 -1.47 -21.81
N PHE A 146 8.58 -1.13 -22.38
CA PHE A 146 8.62 -0.48 -23.69
C PHE A 146 8.05 -1.40 -24.80
N ASP A 147 8.20 -2.72 -24.66
CA ASP A 147 7.65 -3.72 -25.59
C ASP A 147 6.12 -3.71 -25.63
N ASP A 148 5.43 -3.40 -24.52
CA ASP A 148 3.96 -3.29 -24.49
C ASP A 148 3.39 -2.21 -25.43
N TYR A 149 4.23 -1.25 -25.87
CA TYR A 149 3.85 -0.18 -26.79
C TYR A 149 4.14 -0.50 -28.26
N LEU A 150 4.84 -1.60 -28.56
CA LEU A 150 5.22 -1.98 -29.93
C LEU A 150 4.25 -2.97 -30.57
N GLU A 151 3.38 -3.61 -29.79
CA GLU A 151 2.28 -4.45 -30.28
C GLU A 151 1.05 -3.58 -30.65
N GLU A 152 1.17 -2.73 -31.67
CA GLU A 152 -0.03 -2.25 -32.37
C GLU A 152 -0.60 -3.41 -33.21
N PRO A 153 -1.91 -3.72 -33.12
CA PRO A 153 -2.50 -4.70 -34.02
C PRO A 153 -2.39 -4.16 -35.43
N ALA A 154 -1.66 -4.87 -36.29
CA ALA A 154 -1.60 -4.59 -37.71
C ALA A 154 -3.04 -4.46 -38.23
N ALA A 155 -3.47 -3.22 -38.49
CA ALA A 155 -4.80 -2.93 -39.00
C ALA A 155 -4.96 -3.69 -40.31
N GLU A 156 -5.80 -4.73 -40.30
CA GLU A 156 -6.21 -5.41 -41.52
C GLU A 156 -6.92 -4.38 -42.40
N LEU A 157 -6.25 -4.00 -43.49
CA LEU A 157 -6.80 -3.12 -44.51
C LEU A 157 -8.00 -3.82 -45.17
N PRO A 158 -9.20 -3.22 -45.20
CA PRO A 158 -10.30 -3.77 -45.96
C PRO A 158 -9.97 -3.68 -47.46
N GLY A 159 -10.00 -4.84 -48.14
CA GLY A 159 -9.80 -4.98 -49.59
C GLY A 159 -11.03 -4.67 -50.43
#